data_AF-A0A1Q9E024-F1
#
_entry.id   AF-A0A1Q9E024-F1
#
_cell.length_a   1.000
_cell.length_b   1.000
_cell.length_c   1.000
_cell.angle_alpha   90.00
_cell.angle_beta   90.00
_cell.angle_gamma   90.00
#
_symmetry.space_group_name_H-M   'P 1'
#
loop_
_entity.id
_entity.type
_entity.pdbx_description
1 polymer ?
#
loop_
_entity_poly.entity_id
_entity_poly.type
_entity_poly.pdbx_seq_one_letter_code
_entity_poly.pdbx_strand_id
1 'polypeptide(L)'
;MAADSRLSLKDFDCAKHVAYFKQHAKKLPEPYKTMDTNRLTLLYFSVSGLDLLGKLDELDREQTIEYIYSYQSPLPDHGGFYGCPRVDFQSAETDKCNNQPHIANTYVALVMLIILGDDLRRVNRSSIGHSLRKWQLDDGSFCCVHCISSLDSESDIRFVYCAAAICYILDLWHAIDVEAMTRFIYASQSYDGAFGMGPGAESHGGCTYCAVAALRMLGRLADLPSKDLLVDWCVRRQVSGFQGRIEKDPDSCYSFWVGGSMQLLGAHFLQPDDCLQFLKRCESQRLGGFQKFPDAPFPDLLHSYFSVCGLSLCRLLPPLHALLGVSQRAADTVNCTMAPGGTPWLLPSGEGAATPAAAAERNHKSSRRWFRQAVLGVSVLCLSVLVAYVRSHLQSKKTG
;
A
#
# COMPACT_ATOMS: atom_id res chain seq x y z
N MET A 1 -19.88 -5.99 -34.35
CA MET A 1 -18.78 -5.41 -33.55
C MET A 1 -19.40 -4.28 -32.76
N ALA A 2 -19.78 -4.53 -31.51
CA ALA A 2 -20.29 -3.45 -30.66
C ALA A 2 -19.09 -2.57 -30.30
N ALA A 3 -19.22 -1.26 -30.54
CA ALA A 3 -18.29 -0.30 -29.98
C ALA A 3 -18.39 -0.40 -28.46
N ASP A 4 -17.41 -1.03 -27.81
CA ASP A 4 -17.40 -1.15 -26.35
C ASP A 4 -17.24 0.25 -25.77
N SER A 5 -18.32 0.80 -25.23
CA SER A 5 -18.33 2.15 -24.68
C SER A 5 -17.44 2.18 -23.45
N ARG A 6 -16.39 3.02 -23.50
CA ARG A 6 -15.48 3.24 -22.38
C ARG A 6 -16.27 3.53 -21.10
N LEU A 7 -16.04 2.71 -20.07
CA LEU A 7 -16.67 2.91 -18.76
C LEU A 7 -16.32 4.30 -18.22
N SER A 8 -17.34 4.94 -17.67
CA SER A 8 -17.26 6.23 -17.01
C SER A 8 -17.51 6.07 -15.51
N LEU A 9 -17.31 7.14 -14.74
CA LEU A 9 -17.62 7.11 -13.31
C LEU A 9 -19.10 6.80 -13.02
N LYS A 10 -20.02 7.15 -13.94
CA LYS A 10 -21.45 6.90 -13.79
C LYS A 10 -21.81 5.41 -13.80
N ASP A 11 -20.91 4.59 -14.34
CA ASP A 11 -21.09 3.15 -14.40
C ASP A 11 -20.75 2.48 -13.05
N PHE A 12 -20.09 3.17 -12.12
CA PHE A 12 -19.78 2.69 -10.77
C PHE A 12 -20.76 3.25 -9.73
N ASP A 13 -21.25 2.42 -8.81
CA ASP A 13 -22.20 2.83 -7.78
C ASP A 13 -21.48 3.56 -6.63
N CYS A 14 -21.07 4.79 -6.92
CA CYS A 14 -20.32 5.64 -5.98
C CYS A 14 -21.07 5.84 -4.66
N ALA A 15 -22.40 5.97 -4.71
CA ALA A 15 -23.21 6.14 -3.51
C ALA A 15 -23.11 4.91 -2.58
N LYS A 16 -23.13 3.69 -3.13
CA LYS A 16 -22.90 2.47 -2.34
C LYS A 16 -21.48 2.37 -1.83
N HIS A 17 -20.47 2.78 -2.60
CA HIS A 17 -19.07 2.76 -2.13
C HIS A 17 -18.87 3.71 -0.95
N VAL A 18 -19.45 4.91 -1.01
CA VAL A 18 -19.45 5.88 0.10
C VAL A 18 -20.14 5.29 1.33
N ALA A 19 -21.33 4.70 1.16
CA ALA A 19 -22.05 4.05 2.25
C ALA A 19 -21.23 2.90 2.87
N TYR A 20 -20.57 2.08 2.03
CA TYR A 20 -19.72 0.97 2.45
C TYR A 20 -18.58 1.45 3.35
N PHE A 21 -17.78 2.43 2.91
CA PHE A 21 -16.67 2.95 3.72
C PHE A 21 -17.16 3.69 4.97
N LYS A 22 -18.22 4.49 4.86
CA LYS A 22 -18.81 5.19 6.01
C LYS A 22 -19.28 4.21 7.10
N GLN A 23 -19.91 3.10 6.71
CA GLN A 23 -20.34 2.09 7.66
C GLN A 23 -19.15 1.40 8.33
N HIS A 24 -18.14 1.02 7.55
CA HIS A 24 -16.95 0.33 8.06
C HIS A 24 -16.06 1.21 8.94
N ALA A 25 -16.00 2.52 8.68
CA ALA A 25 -15.34 3.49 9.56
C ALA A 25 -15.98 3.54 10.95
N LYS A 26 -17.29 3.27 11.06
CA LYS A 26 -18.04 3.26 12.33
C LYS A 26 -18.06 1.90 13.01
N LYS A 27 -18.23 0.83 12.24
CA LYS A 27 -18.38 -0.53 12.76
C LYS A 27 -17.92 -1.57 11.74
N LEU A 28 -17.07 -2.47 12.19
CA LEU A 28 -16.62 -3.62 11.40
C LEU A 28 -17.54 -4.84 11.63
N PRO A 29 -17.87 -5.61 10.57
CA PRO A 29 -18.58 -6.87 10.72
C PRO A 29 -17.69 -7.95 11.35
N GLU A 30 -18.32 -8.99 11.90
CA GLU A 30 -17.65 -10.09 12.64
C GLU A 30 -16.46 -10.72 11.92
N PRO A 31 -16.46 -10.92 10.58
CA PRO A 31 -15.31 -11.53 9.89
C PRO A 31 -13.99 -10.77 10.04
N TYR A 32 -14.01 -9.48 10.42
CA TYR A 32 -12.79 -8.70 10.72
C TYR A 32 -12.25 -8.92 12.14
N LYS A 33 -12.85 -9.80 12.96
CA LYS A 33 -12.35 -10.09 14.32
C LYS A 33 -10.89 -10.53 14.34
N THR A 34 -10.47 -11.26 13.33
CA THR A 34 -9.09 -11.74 13.19
C THR A 34 -8.11 -10.66 12.72
N MET A 35 -8.64 -9.48 12.39
CA MET A 35 -7.91 -8.26 12.04
C MET A 35 -7.90 -7.23 13.17
N ASP A 36 -8.16 -7.65 14.41
CA ASP A 36 -8.28 -6.75 15.55
C ASP A 36 -7.01 -5.90 15.78
N THR A 37 -5.83 -6.49 15.55
CA THR A 37 -4.53 -5.82 15.61
C THR A 37 -4.24 -4.89 14.43
N ASN A 38 -5.17 -4.75 13.48
CA ASN A 38 -5.05 -3.91 12.28
C ASN A 38 -6.19 -2.90 12.15
N ARG A 39 -6.87 -2.54 13.25
CA ARG A 39 -8.02 -1.60 13.22
C ARG A 39 -7.66 -0.26 12.59
N LEU A 40 -6.48 0.31 12.87
CA LEU A 40 -6.05 1.56 12.22
C LEU A 40 -5.86 1.39 10.71
N THR A 41 -5.35 0.25 10.25
CA THR A 41 -5.20 -0.03 8.82
C THR A 41 -6.57 -0.17 8.14
N LEU A 42 -7.54 -0.81 8.80
CA LEU A 42 -8.92 -0.90 8.29
C LEU A 42 -9.61 0.47 8.26
N LEU A 43 -9.39 1.29 9.28
CA LEU A 43 -9.89 2.66 9.32
C LEU A 43 -9.27 3.49 8.18
N TYR A 44 -7.97 3.36 7.94
CA TYR A 44 -7.27 4.03 6.85
C TYR A 44 -7.88 3.74 5.49
N PHE A 45 -8.21 2.48 5.19
CA PHE A 45 -8.91 2.14 3.95
C PHE A 45 -10.24 2.85 3.80
N SER A 46 -10.97 3.04 4.90
CA SER A 46 -12.26 3.76 4.89
C SER A 46 -12.07 5.27 4.75
N VAL A 47 -11.16 5.87 5.53
CA VAL A 47 -10.87 7.30 5.52
C VAL A 47 -10.31 7.74 4.16
N SER A 48 -9.30 7.04 3.66
CA SER A 48 -8.67 7.36 2.38
C SER A 48 -9.57 7.03 1.18
N GLY A 49 -10.39 5.98 1.28
CA GLY A 49 -11.40 5.67 0.28
C GLY A 49 -12.45 6.77 0.15
N LEU A 50 -12.97 7.27 1.28
CA LEU A 50 -13.89 8.42 1.31
C LEU A 50 -13.24 9.69 0.80
N ASP A 51 -11.96 9.92 1.10
CA ASP A 51 -11.22 11.07 0.61
C ASP A 51 -11.11 11.08 -0.92
N LEU A 52 -10.68 9.97 -1.52
CA LEU A 52 -10.59 9.83 -2.99
C LEU A 52 -11.95 9.90 -3.68
N LEU A 53 -13.04 9.51 -3.00
CA LEU A 53 -14.40 9.69 -3.49
C LEU A 53 -14.94 11.12 -3.30
N GLY A 54 -14.16 12.02 -2.68
CA GLY A 54 -14.56 13.39 -2.40
C GLY A 54 -15.67 13.51 -1.34
N LYS A 55 -15.71 12.56 -0.40
CA LYS A 55 -16.76 12.37 0.62
C LYS A 55 -16.22 12.27 2.03
N LEU A 56 -15.13 12.99 2.32
CA LEU A 56 -14.56 13.04 3.67
C LEU A 56 -15.49 13.72 4.69
N ASP A 57 -16.45 14.53 4.23
CA ASP A 57 -17.52 15.14 5.03
C ASP A 57 -18.51 14.13 5.65
N GLU A 58 -18.48 12.87 5.21
CA GLU A 58 -19.27 11.78 5.79
C GLU A 58 -18.73 11.28 7.15
N LEU A 59 -17.55 11.75 7.55
CA LEU A 59 -16.89 11.43 8.82
C LEU A 59 -16.93 12.62 9.78
N ASP A 60 -17.03 12.30 11.07
CA ASP A 60 -16.69 13.26 12.12
C ASP A 60 -15.17 13.38 12.20
N ARG A 61 -14.64 14.46 11.62
CA ARG A 61 -13.19 14.67 11.48
C ARG A 61 -12.50 14.76 12.84
N GLU A 62 -13.03 15.56 13.76
CA GLU A 62 -12.42 15.78 15.08
C GLU A 62 -12.43 14.50 15.91
N GLN A 63 -13.57 13.81 15.96
CA GLN A 63 -13.66 12.52 16.65
C GLN A 63 -12.72 11.47 16.05
N THR A 64 -12.58 11.45 14.72
CA THR A 64 -11.67 10.50 14.06
C THR A 64 -10.20 10.82 14.38
N ILE A 65 -9.81 12.10 14.41
CA ILE A 65 -8.46 12.53 14.82
C ILE A 65 -8.17 12.09 16.26
N GLU A 66 -9.09 12.35 17.19
CA GLU A 66 -8.90 11.93 18.59
C GLU A 66 -8.83 10.40 18.72
N TYR A 67 -9.63 9.68 17.94
CA TYR A 67 -9.55 8.22 17.89
C TYR A 67 -8.18 7.73 17.43
N ILE A 68 -7.62 8.31 16.37
CA ILE A 68 -6.27 7.94 15.88
C ILE A 68 -5.21 8.24 16.95
N TYR A 69 -5.26 9.42 17.57
CA TYR A 69 -4.30 9.79 18.62
C TYR A 69 -4.41 8.94 19.89
N SER A 70 -5.58 8.35 20.18
CA SER A 70 -5.72 7.39 21.29
C SER A 70 -4.88 6.11 21.11
N TYR A 71 -4.40 5.84 19.89
CA TYR A 71 -3.53 4.71 19.58
C TYR A 71 -2.04 5.08 19.59
N GLN A 72 -1.70 6.36 19.78
CA GLN A 72 -0.30 6.76 19.90
C GLN A 72 0.28 6.24 21.22
N SER A 73 1.49 5.67 21.15
CA SER A 73 2.20 5.22 22.33
C SER A 73 2.57 6.40 23.25
N PRO A 74 2.27 6.31 24.55
CA PRO A 74 2.71 7.32 25.52
C PRO A 74 4.18 7.11 25.96
N LEU A 75 4.83 6.01 25.53
CA LEU A 75 6.14 5.61 26.04
C LEU A 75 7.27 6.35 25.29
N PRO A 76 8.23 6.98 25.98
CA PRO A 76 9.26 7.79 25.34
C PRO A 76 10.21 7.00 24.42
N ASP A 77 10.54 5.75 24.75
CA ASP A 77 11.48 4.92 24.00
C ASP A 77 10.81 3.84 23.13
N HIS A 78 9.48 3.85 23.07
CA HIS A 78 8.66 2.90 22.32
C HIS A 78 7.53 3.66 21.62
N GLY A 79 7.90 4.57 20.71
CA GLY A 79 6.97 5.44 20.00
C GLY A 79 6.32 4.79 18.79
N GLY A 80 5.34 5.50 18.22
CA GLY A 80 4.53 5.05 17.10
C GLY A 80 3.08 4.82 17.51
N PHE A 81 2.34 4.13 16.65
CA PHE A 81 0.93 3.85 16.87
C PHE A 81 0.68 2.34 17.00
N TYR A 82 -0.18 1.97 17.95
CA TYR A 82 -0.71 0.62 18.09
C TYR A 82 -1.69 0.31 16.95
N GLY A 83 -1.97 -0.97 16.73
CA GLY A 83 -2.97 -1.40 15.75
C GLY A 83 -4.36 -1.68 16.34
N CYS A 84 -4.43 -1.90 17.66
CA CYS A 84 -5.64 -2.07 18.45
C CYS A 84 -5.57 -1.15 19.70
N PRO A 85 -6.69 -0.90 20.40
CA PRO A 85 -6.66 -0.20 21.68
C PRO A 85 -5.74 -0.94 22.64
N ARG A 86 -4.94 -0.19 23.39
CA ARG A 86 -4.02 -0.75 24.38
C ARG A 86 -4.81 -1.56 25.41
N VAL A 87 -4.42 -2.83 25.56
CA VAL A 87 -4.86 -3.67 26.66
C VAL A 87 -3.89 -3.49 27.82
N ASP A 88 -4.40 -3.08 28.98
CA ASP A 88 -3.63 -3.13 30.22
C ASP A 88 -3.69 -4.56 30.77
N PHE A 89 -2.60 -5.30 30.62
CA PHE A 89 -2.51 -6.68 31.09
C PHE A 89 -2.32 -6.78 32.61
N GLN A 90 -2.20 -5.66 33.34
CA GLN A 90 -1.94 -5.63 34.79
C GLN A 90 -0.80 -6.56 35.23
N SER A 91 0.13 -6.87 34.31
CA SER A 91 1.24 -7.77 34.58
C SER A 91 2.32 -7.00 35.33
N ALA A 92 2.76 -7.55 36.46
CA ALA A 92 3.84 -7.00 37.29
C ALA A 92 5.21 -6.99 36.56
N GLU A 93 5.29 -7.64 35.41
CA GLU A 93 6.50 -7.70 34.62
C GLU A 93 6.50 -6.60 33.56
N THR A 94 7.66 -5.96 33.51
CA THR A 94 8.29 -5.24 32.41
C THR A 94 8.38 -6.06 31.11
N ASP A 95 7.36 -6.87 30.82
CA ASP A 95 7.30 -7.76 29.67
C ASP A 95 6.90 -6.92 28.46
N LYS A 96 7.92 -6.24 27.93
CA LYS A 96 7.90 -5.29 26.82
C LYS A 96 7.30 -5.88 25.53
N CYS A 97 6.96 -7.16 25.50
CA CYS A 97 6.50 -7.91 24.33
C CYS A 97 5.00 -7.72 24.06
N ASN A 98 4.20 -7.40 25.08
CA ASN A 98 2.75 -7.27 24.95
C ASN A 98 2.37 -5.81 24.66
N ASN A 99 1.62 -5.59 23.56
CA ASN A 99 1.14 -4.28 23.13
C ASN A 99 2.26 -3.29 22.72
N GLN A 100 2.88 -3.54 21.56
CA GLN A 100 3.87 -2.66 20.96
C GLN A 100 3.31 -1.83 19.79
N PRO A 101 3.81 -0.61 19.57
CA PRO A 101 3.56 0.10 18.33
C PRO A 101 4.11 -0.68 17.14
N HIS A 102 3.42 -0.58 16.02
CA HIS A 102 3.78 -1.29 14.81
C HIS A 102 4.11 -0.29 13.70
N ILE A 103 5.16 -0.55 12.93
CA ILE A 103 5.63 0.39 11.91
C ILE A 103 4.56 0.71 10.86
N ALA A 104 3.82 -0.30 10.39
CA ALA A 104 2.70 -0.09 9.46
C ALA A 104 1.54 0.72 10.07
N ASN A 105 1.22 0.49 11.35
CA ASN A 105 0.17 1.25 12.04
C ASN A 105 0.60 2.71 12.27
N THR A 106 1.89 2.94 12.48
CA THR A 106 2.48 4.29 12.56
C THR A 106 2.36 4.99 11.21
N TYR A 107 2.71 4.33 10.10
CA TYR A 107 2.51 4.88 8.76
C TYR A 107 1.05 5.26 8.48
N VAL A 108 0.09 4.32 8.67
CA VAL A 108 -1.32 4.58 8.36
C VAL A 108 -1.92 5.68 9.26
N ALA A 109 -1.49 5.76 10.53
CA ALA A 109 -1.92 6.83 11.42
C ALA A 109 -1.50 8.21 10.92
N LEU A 110 -0.24 8.37 10.50
CA LEU A 110 0.27 9.63 9.97
C LEU A 110 -0.47 10.06 8.71
N VAL A 111 -0.66 9.16 7.75
CA VAL A 111 -1.36 9.51 6.51
C VAL A 111 -2.85 9.77 6.73
N MET A 112 -3.51 9.10 7.68
CA MET A 112 -4.89 9.43 8.05
C MET A 112 -4.99 10.82 8.68
N LEU A 113 -4.07 11.17 9.59
CA LEU A 113 -4.01 12.51 10.19
C LEU A 113 -3.84 13.59 9.12
N ILE A 114 -2.96 13.36 8.13
CA ILE A 114 -2.77 14.25 6.97
C ILE A 114 -4.06 14.37 6.14
N ILE A 115 -4.72 13.24 5.80
CA ILE A 115 -5.98 13.24 5.06
C ILE A 115 -7.05 14.08 5.78
N LEU A 116 -7.10 13.96 7.12
CA LEU A 116 -8.05 14.66 7.97
C LEU A 116 -7.67 16.13 8.24
N GLY A 117 -6.50 16.59 7.78
CA GLY A 117 -6.05 17.98 7.91
C GLY A 117 -5.44 18.33 9.27
N ASP A 118 -4.96 17.33 10.02
CA ASP A 118 -4.19 17.55 11.25
C ASP A 118 -2.81 18.14 10.94
N ASP A 119 -2.27 18.94 11.88
CA ASP A 119 -0.96 19.60 11.71
C ASP A 119 0.23 18.75 12.21
N LEU A 120 -0.04 17.53 12.69
CA LEU A 120 0.92 16.57 13.24
C LEU A 120 1.72 17.08 14.45
N ARG A 121 1.36 18.20 15.07
CA ARG A 121 2.12 18.76 16.21
C ARG A 121 2.06 17.88 17.45
N ARG A 122 1.00 17.08 17.60
CA ARG A 122 0.83 16.16 18.74
C ARG A 122 1.50 14.80 18.51
N VAL A 123 2.11 14.58 17.33
CA VAL A 123 2.88 13.38 17.05
C VAL A 123 4.21 13.44 17.80
N ASN A 124 4.51 12.43 18.61
CA ASN A 124 5.76 12.32 19.36
C ASN A 124 6.90 11.85 18.43
N ARG A 125 7.43 12.80 17.65
CA ARG A 125 8.50 12.58 16.67
C ARG A 125 9.75 11.97 17.30
N SER A 126 10.15 12.47 18.48
CA SER A 126 11.32 11.97 19.20
C SER A 126 11.18 10.48 19.50
N SER A 127 10.04 10.08 20.04
CA SER A 127 9.79 8.67 20.38
C SER A 127 9.71 7.77 19.15
N ILE A 128 9.09 8.23 18.05
CA ILE A 128 9.08 7.52 16.76
C ILE A 128 10.50 7.34 16.23
N GLY A 129 11.37 8.36 16.33
CA GLY A 129 12.78 8.26 15.95
C GLY A 129 13.54 7.19 16.75
N HIS A 130 13.25 7.02 18.03
CA HIS A 130 13.81 5.92 18.83
C HIS A 130 13.33 4.54 18.35
N SER A 131 12.05 4.41 17.98
CA SER A 131 11.51 3.17 17.42
C SER A 131 12.08 2.85 16.05
N LEU A 132 12.26 3.84 15.17
CA LEU A 132 12.87 3.64 13.84
C LEU A 132 14.29 3.07 13.94
N ARG A 133 15.12 3.62 14.83
CA ARG A 133 16.47 3.07 15.13
C ARG A 133 16.42 1.61 15.55
N LYS A 134 15.43 1.26 16.36
CA LYS A 134 15.24 -0.08 16.92
C LYS A 134 14.68 -1.07 15.89
N TRP A 135 13.85 -0.61 14.96
CA TRP A 135 13.25 -1.46 13.94
C TRP A 135 14.22 -1.78 12.79
N GLN A 136 15.23 -0.94 12.56
CA GLN A 136 16.22 -1.20 11.52
C GLN A 136 17.19 -2.32 11.91
N LEU A 137 17.41 -3.26 11.00
CA LEU A 137 18.40 -4.34 11.14
C LEU A 137 19.73 -3.98 10.46
N ASP A 138 20.78 -4.73 10.79
CA ASP A 138 22.15 -4.52 10.25
C ASP A 138 22.23 -4.61 8.71
N ASP A 139 21.36 -5.41 8.09
CA ASP A 139 21.29 -5.56 6.64
C ASP A 139 20.57 -4.38 5.94
N GLY A 140 19.99 -3.46 6.73
CA GLY A 140 19.23 -2.30 6.26
C GLY A 140 17.73 -2.51 6.15
N SER A 141 17.24 -3.73 6.37
CA SER A 141 15.81 -4.05 6.43
C SER A 141 15.18 -3.57 7.74
N PHE A 142 13.86 -3.71 7.87
CA PHE A 142 13.12 -3.24 9.04
C PHE A 142 12.18 -4.33 9.56
N CYS A 143 12.16 -4.56 10.87
CA CYS A 143 11.15 -5.35 11.54
C CYS A 143 9.84 -4.56 11.72
N CYS A 144 8.76 -5.28 12.01
CA CYS A 144 7.42 -4.69 12.16
C CYS A 144 7.14 -4.18 13.59
N VAL A 145 7.77 -4.84 14.57
CA VAL A 145 7.77 -4.55 16.01
C VAL A 145 9.16 -4.86 16.59
N HIS A 146 9.47 -4.42 17.81
CA HIS A 146 10.79 -4.68 18.43
C HIS A 146 10.66 -5.72 19.56
N CYS A 147 10.91 -7.00 19.29
CA CYS A 147 10.99 -8.02 20.34
C CYS A 147 12.40 -8.11 20.96
N ILE A 148 12.48 -8.60 22.20
CA ILE A 148 13.74 -8.86 22.92
C ILE A 148 14.65 -9.85 22.15
N SER A 149 14.05 -10.64 21.25
CA SER A 149 14.75 -11.40 20.23
C SER A 149 14.35 -10.87 18.84
N SER A 150 15.33 -10.62 17.97
CA SER A 150 15.11 -10.32 16.55
C SER A 150 14.55 -11.51 15.75
N LEU A 151 14.24 -12.64 16.43
CA LEU A 151 13.76 -13.89 15.83
C LEU A 151 12.23 -13.96 15.70
N ASP A 152 11.49 -13.02 16.32
CA ASP A 152 10.02 -13.12 16.46
C ASP A 152 9.22 -12.15 15.58
N SER A 153 9.89 -11.26 14.83
CA SER A 153 9.25 -10.34 13.89
C SER A 153 9.86 -10.52 12.51
N GLU A 154 9.02 -10.61 11.49
CA GLU A 154 9.49 -10.67 10.12
C GLU A 154 10.08 -9.33 9.68
N SER A 155 11.07 -9.39 8.78
CA SER A 155 11.70 -8.22 8.18
C SER A 155 11.65 -8.34 6.66
N ASP A 156 11.11 -7.32 6.00
CA ASP A 156 10.98 -7.26 4.55
C ASP A 156 10.71 -5.86 4.01
N ILE A 157 10.65 -5.76 2.68
CA ILE A 157 10.49 -4.51 1.93
C ILE A 157 9.23 -3.70 2.30
N ARG A 158 8.19 -4.31 2.89
CA ARG A 158 6.99 -3.57 3.35
C ARG A 158 7.35 -2.58 4.44
N PHE A 159 8.15 -3.04 5.40
CA PHE A 159 8.52 -2.23 6.55
C PHE A 159 9.57 -1.20 6.18
N VAL A 160 10.39 -1.50 5.18
CA VAL A 160 11.25 -0.50 4.52
C VAL A 160 10.42 0.65 3.94
N TYR A 161 9.34 0.36 3.20
CA TYR A 161 8.42 1.42 2.72
C TYR A 161 7.80 2.21 3.87
N CYS A 162 7.30 1.52 4.91
CA CYS A 162 6.71 2.21 6.06
C CYS A 162 7.73 3.12 6.76
N ALA A 163 8.96 2.64 6.98
CA ALA A 163 10.05 3.42 7.56
C ALA A 163 10.38 4.65 6.72
N ALA A 164 10.54 4.47 5.40
CA ALA A 164 10.82 5.56 4.47
C ALA A 164 9.67 6.60 4.48
N ALA A 165 8.42 6.16 4.47
CA ALA A 165 7.26 7.05 4.50
C ALA A 165 7.17 7.85 5.81
N ILE A 166 7.43 7.20 6.95
CA ILE A 166 7.48 7.88 8.26
C ILE A 166 8.59 8.93 8.27
N CYS A 167 9.79 8.57 7.79
CA CYS A 167 10.92 9.51 7.71
C CYS A 167 10.61 10.68 6.77
N TYR A 168 9.98 10.41 5.62
CA TYR A 168 9.59 11.39 4.63
C TYR A 168 8.57 12.40 5.18
N ILE A 169 7.58 11.94 5.94
CA ILE A 169 6.54 12.78 6.55
C ILE A 169 7.07 13.59 7.74
N LEU A 170 7.90 12.99 8.60
CA LEU A 170 8.30 13.57 9.90
C LEU A 170 9.71 14.17 9.92
N ASP A 171 10.45 14.11 8.81
CA ASP A 171 11.85 14.50 8.70
C ASP A 171 12.77 13.77 9.70
N LEU A 172 12.62 12.43 9.77
CA LEU A 172 13.33 11.57 10.71
C LEU A 172 14.47 10.75 10.07
N TRP A 173 14.99 11.17 8.93
CA TRP A 173 16.08 10.46 8.24
C TRP A 173 17.34 10.28 9.09
N HIS A 174 17.60 11.20 10.03
CA HIS A 174 18.71 11.11 10.97
C HIS A 174 18.58 9.94 11.96
N ALA A 175 17.41 9.32 12.06
CA ALA A 175 17.15 8.20 12.96
C ALA A 175 17.45 6.83 12.32
N ILE A 176 17.86 6.77 11.05
CA ILE A 176 18.11 5.50 10.36
C ILE A 176 19.40 5.57 9.54
N ASP A 177 19.98 4.40 9.26
CA ASP A 177 21.02 4.25 8.25
C ASP A 177 20.37 4.19 6.85
N VAL A 178 20.33 5.34 6.19
CA VAL A 178 19.79 5.53 4.83
C VAL A 178 20.53 4.69 3.79
N GLU A 179 21.84 4.51 3.95
CA GLU A 179 22.67 3.78 2.99
C GLU A 179 22.47 2.27 3.15
N ALA A 180 22.36 1.76 4.37
CA ALA A 180 21.98 0.37 4.62
C ALA A 180 20.60 0.05 4.04
N MET A 181 19.60 0.91 4.30
CA MET A 181 18.26 0.76 3.72
C MET A 181 18.32 0.71 2.18
N THR A 182 19.07 1.62 1.56
CA THR A 182 19.23 1.66 0.10
C THR A 182 19.87 0.38 -0.44
N ARG A 183 20.94 -0.12 0.21
CA ARG A 183 21.59 -1.38 -0.17
C ARG A 183 20.63 -2.57 -0.06
N PHE A 184 19.81 -2.66 0.99
CA PHE A 184 18.82 -3.71 1.13
C PHE A 184 17.80 -3.70 -0.01
N ILE A 185 17.28 -2.51 -0.36
CA ILE A 185 16.32 -2.37 -1.47
C ILE A 185 16.95 -2.85 -2.78
N TYR A 186 18.16 -2.40 -3.11
CA TYR A 186 18.85 -2.84 -4.32
C TYR A 186 19.13 -4.33 -4.34
N ALA A 187 19.55 -4.91 -3.23
CA ALA A 187 19.75 -6.36 -3.10
C ALA A 187 18.46 -7.17 -3.26
N SER A 188 17.29 -6.54 -3.05
CA SER A 188 15.97 -7.15 -3.20
C SER A 188 15.43 -7.12 -4.64
N GLN A 189 16.16 -6.49 -5.58
CA GLN A 189 15.83 -6.55 -7.01
C GLN A 189 16.17 -7.94 -7.57
N SER A 190 15.19 -8.59 -8.19
CA SER A 190 15.35 -9.92 -8.80
C SER A 190 15.86 -9.85 -10.24
N TYR A 191 16.12 -11.00 -10.84
CA TYR A 191 16.65 -11.13 -12.21
C TYR A 191 15.72 -10.52 -13.28
N ASP A 192 14.43 -10.42 -13.00
CA ASP A 192 13.41 -9.89 -13.90
C ASP A 192 13.19 -8.36 -13.74
N GLY A 193 14.08 -7.69 -12.99
CA GLY A 193 14.09 -6.25 -12.78
C GLY A 193 13.11 -5.74 -11.72
N ALA A 194 12.17 -6.54 -11.27
CA ALA A 194 11.24 -6.19 -10.20
C ALA A 194 11.76 -6.60 -8.82
N PHE A 195 11.00 -6.31 -7.76
CA PHE A 195 11.44 -6.55 -6.38
C PHE A 195 10.61 -7.62 -5.70
N GLY A 196 11.30 -8.46 -4.92
CA GLY A 196 10.69 -9.41 -4.00
C GLY A 196 10.63 -8.91 -2.56
N MET A 197 10.23 -9.78 -1.64
CA MET A 197 10.17 -9.46 -0.19
C MET A 197 11.53 -9.07 0.39
N GLY A 198 12.60 -9.65 -0.16
CA GLY A 198 13.99 -9.42 0.22
C GLY A 198 14.92 -10.07 -0.82
N PRO A 199 16.24 -10.07 -0.58
CA PRO A 199 17.22 -10.65 -1.51
C PRO A 199 16.90 -12.10 -1.87
N GLY A 200 16.93 -12.42 -3.17
CA GLY A 200 16.66 -13.77 -3.70
C GLY A 200 15.18 -14.17 -3.77
N ALA A 201 14.25 -13.33 -3.31
CA ALA A 201 12.82 -13.62 -3.37
C ALA A 201 12.24 -13.42 -4.79
N GLU A 202 11.13 -14.10 -5.06
CA GLU A 202 10.33 -13.90 -6.27
C GLU A 202 9.77 -12.47 -6.33
N SER A 203 9.88 -11.83 -7.50
CA SER A 203 9.32 -10.51 -7.74
C SER A 203 7.81 -10.47 -7.58
N HIS A 204 7.31 -9.44 -6.89
CA HIS A 204 5.91 -9.30 -6.53
C HIS A 204 5.45 -7.85 -6.62
N GLY A 205 4.22 -7.62 -7.10
CA GLY A 205 3.71 -6.27 -7.39
C GLY A 205 3.69 -5.35 -6.17
N GLY A 206 3.27 -5.86 -5.02
CA GLY A 206 3.29 -5.09 -3.76
C GLY A 206 4.71 -4.79 -3.28
N CYS A 207 5.65 -5.73 -3.42
CA CYS A 207 7.05 -5.54 -3.04
C CYS A 207 7.73 -4.51 -3.95
N THR A 208 7.42 -4.58 -5.24
CA THR A 208 7.88 -3.63 -6.26
C THR A 208 7.39 -2.23 -5.96
N TYR A 209 6.12 -2.05 -5.61
CA TYR A 209 5.62 -0.75 -5.14
C TYR A 209 6.40 -0.23 -3.94
N CYS A 210 6.56 -1.06 -2.89
CA CYS A 210 7.26 -0.66 -1.68
C CYS A 210 8.70 -0.23 -1.97
N ALA A 211 9.43 -0.99 -2.79
CA ALA A 211 10.80 -0.68 -3.19
C ALA A 211 10.88 0.62 -4.01
N VAL A 212 10.04 0.77 -5.04
CA VAL A 212 10.05 1.95 -5.91
C VAL A 212 9.66 3.21 -5.13
N ALA A 213 8.63 3.15 -4.30
CA ALA A 213 8.22 4.26 -3.46
C ALA A 213 9.29 4.64 -2.43
N ALA A 214 9.92 3.67 -1.78
CA ALA A 214 11.04 3.92 -0.87
C ALA A 214 12.21 4.59 -1.61
N LEU A 215 12.62 4.06 -2.76
CA LEU A 215 13.70 4.65 -3.59
C LEU A 215 13.38 6.08 -4.06
N ARG A 216 12.11 6.39 -4.31
CA ARG A 216 11.65 7.76 -4.62
C ARG A 216 11.84 8.70 -3.42
N MET A 217 11.43 8.30 -2.21
CA MET A 217 11.62 9.09 -0.99
C MET A 217 13.11 9.26 -0.64
N LEU A 218 13.92 8.24 -0.90
CA LEU A 218 15.37 8.26 -0.72
C LEU A 218 16.11 9.10 -1.77
N GLY A 219 15.46 9.43 -2.89
CA GLY A 219 16.12 10.07 -4.03
C GLY A 219 17.19 9.20 -4.68
N ARG A 220 16.96 7.88 -4.68
CA ARG A 220 17.87 6.83 -5.18
C ARG A 220 17.27 6.01 -6.32
N LEU A 221 16.06 6.35 -6.78
CA LEU A 221 15.42 5.66 -7.91
C LEU A 221 16.20 5.90 -9.21
N ALA A 222 16.78 7.09 -9.40
CA ALA A 222 17.53 7.44 -10.60
C ALA A 222 18.72 6.51 -10.84
N ASP A 223 19.33 6.02 -9.77
CA ASP A 223 20.56 5.23 -9.78
C ASP A 223 20.30 3.74 -10.05
N LEU A 224 19.03 3.32 -10.13
CA LEU A 224 18.67 1.95 -10.41
C LEU A 224 19.06 1.57 -11.86
N PRO A 225 19.93 0.56 -12.07
CA PRO A 225 20.45 0.26 -13.42
C PRO A 225 19.41 -0.38 -14.34
N SER A 226 18.47 -1.15 -13.79
CA SER A 226 17.52 -1.99 -14.55
C SER A 226 16.12 -1.36 -14.69
N LYS A 227 16.03 -0.03 -14.81
CA LYS A 227 14.74 0.70 -14.86
C LYS A 227 13.84 0.27 -16.02
N ASP A 228 14.40 0.10 -17.21
CA ASP A 228 13.60 -0.29 -18.38
C ASP A 228 13.01 -1.70 -18.22
N LEU A 229 13.78 -2.62 -17.63
CA LEU A 229 13.33 -3.97 -17.31
C LEU A 229 12.24 -3.96 -16.23
N LEU A 230 12.40 -3.11 -15.21
CA LEU A 230 11.38 -2.89 -14.17
C LEU A 230 10.06 -2.36 -14.76
N VAL A 231 10.14 -1.37 -15.66
CA VAL A 231 8.96 -0.84 -16.35
C VAL A 231 8.30 -1.91 -17.21
N ASP A 232 9.07 -2.67 -17.99
CA ASP A 232 8.56 -3.79 -18.80
C ASP A 232 7.88 -4.86 -17.91
N TRP A 233 8.47 -5.18 -16.76
CA TRP A 233 7.88 -6.10 -15.79
C TRP A 233 6.51 -5.63 -15.30
N CYS A 234 6.41 -4.35 -14.88
CA CYS A 234 5.15 -3.76 -14.42
C CYS A 234 4.08 -3.76 -15.52
N VAL A 235 4.46 -3.35 -16.73
CA VAL A 235 3.56 -3.32 -17.89
C VAL A 235 3.01 -4.72 -18.20
N ARG A 236 3.85 -5.76 -18.17
CA ARG A 236 3.45 -7.17 -18.39
C ARG A 236 2.66 -7.79 -17.24
N ARG A 237 2.32 -7.03 -16.20
CA ARG A 237 1.30 -7.46 -15.22
C ARG A 237 -0.11 -7.16 -15.68
N GLN A 238 -0.28 -6.27 -16.66
CA GLN A 238 -1.58 -5.97 -17.22
C GLN A 238 -2.05 -7.12 -18.12
N VAL A 239 -3.08 -7.82 -17.64
CA VAL A 239 -3.81 -8.88 -18.35
C VAL A 239 -5.25 -8.38 -18.55
N SER A 240 -6.28 -9.11 -18.10
CA SER A 240 -7.63 -8.55 -17.99
C SER A 240 -7.76 -7.51 -16.87
N GLY A 241 -6.97 -7.65 -15.81
CA GLY A 241 -6.72 -6.67 -14.75
C GLY A 241 -5.21 -6.59 -14.52
N PHE A 242 -4.77 -6.62 -13.26
CA PHE A 242 -3.34 -6.76 -12.93
C PHE A 242 -3.06 -7.99 -12.10
N GLN A 243 -2.04 -8.76 -12.48
CA GLN A 243 -1.52 -9.86 -11.68
C GLN A 243 -0.37 -9.39 -10.79
N GLY A 244 -0.24 -9.99 -9.60
CA GLY A 244 0.86 -9.67 -8.68
C GLY A 244 2.20 -10.27 -9.08
N ARG A 245 2.17 -11.36 -9.85
CA ARG A 245 3.32 -12.18 -10.25
C ARG A 245 3.06 -12.80 -11.61
N ILE A 246 4.10 -13.28 -12.27
CA ILE A 246 4.00 -13.98 -13.57
C ILE A 246 3.13 -15.24 -13.38
N GLU A 247 2.24 -15.52 -14.34
CA GLU A 247 1.36 -16.72 -14.34
C GLU A 247 0.43 -16.83 -13.11
N LYS A 248 0.00 -15.71 -12.53
CA LYS A 248 -1.00 -15.69 -11.45
C LYS A 248 -2.27 -14.97 -11.88
N ASP A 249 -3.39 -15.35 -11.29
CA ASP A 249 -4.66 -14.69 -11.59
C ASP A 249 -4.62 -13.20 -11.23
N PRO A 250 -5.27 -12.33 -12.03
CA PRO A 250 -5.42 -10.93 -11.70
C PRO A 250 -6.25 -10.73 -10.43
N ASP A 251 -5.90 -9.68 -9.70
CA ASP A 251 -6.49 -9.30 -8.42
C ASP A 251 -6.64 -7.77 -8.39
N SER A 252 -7.80 -7.31 -7.93
CA SER A 252 -8.22 -5.91 -7.98
C SER A 252 -7.25 -4.98 -7.26
N CYS A 253 -6.56 -5.42 -6.21
CA CYS A 253 -5.62 -4.56 -5.50
C CYS A 253 -4.35 -4.22 -6.32
N TYR A 254 -3.98 -5.05 -7.30
CA TYR A 254 -2.81 -4.76 -8.15
C TYR A 254 -3.07 -3.64 -9.15
N SER A 255 -4.33 -3.21 -9.34
CA SER A 255 -4.62 -1.96 -10.04
C SER A 255 -3.90 -0.78 -9.37
N PHE A 256 -3.75 -0.80 -8.04
CA PHE A 256 -2.92 0.14 -7.30
C PHE A 256 -1.46 -0.31 -7.17
N TRP A 257 -1.16 -1.53 -6.71
CA TRP A 257 0.23 -1.88 -6.41
C TRP A 257 1.12 -1.80 -7.66
N VAL A 258 0.67 -2.35 -8.78
CA VAL A 258 1.41 -2.23 -10.04
C VAL A 258 1.22 -0.83 -10.63
N GLY A 259 -0.01 -0.29 -10.63
CA GLY A 259 -0.26 1.01 -11.25
C GLY A 259 0.40 2.21 -10.57
N GLY A 260 0.47 2.19 -9.24
CA GLY A 260 1.23 3.14 -8.44
C GLY A 260 2.72 3.02 -8.72
N SER A 261 3.26 1.80 -8.84
CA SER A 261 4.66 1.59 -9.27
C SER A 261 4.91 2.23 -10.65
N MET A 262 3.99 2.01 -11.59
CA MET A 262 4.07 2.62 -12.93
C MET A 262 4.01 4.14 -12.86
N GLN A 263 3.09 4.73 -12.10
CA GLN A 263 3.00 6.19 -11.92
C GLN A 263 4.31 6.76 -11.37
N LEU A 264 4.92 6.10 -10.37
CA LEU A 264 6.19 6.52 -9.76
C LEU A 264 7.38 6.41 -10.72
N LEU A 265 7.34 5.46 -11.65
CA LEU A 265 8.33 5.26 -12.71
C LEU A 265 8.10 6.17 -13.93
N GLY A 266 7.00 6.93 -13.98
CA GLY A 266 6.60 7.72 -15.15
C GLY A 266 6.01 6.90 -16.29
N ALA A 267 5.58 5.67 -16.01
CA ALA A 267 4.85 4.81 -16.92
C ALA A 267 3.33 4.95 -16.73
N HIS A 268 2.56 4.44 -17.71
CA HIS A 268 1.10 4.50 -17.72
C HIS A 268 0.50 3.16 -18.12
N PHE A 269 -0.75 2.90 -17.71
CA PHE A 269 -1.50 1.73 -18.15
C PHE A 269 -1.54 1.65 -19.68
N LEU A 270 -1.26 0.47 -20.23
CA LEU A 270 -1.41 0.24 -21.66
C LEU A 270 -2.89 0.19 -22.04
N GLN A 271 -3.69 -0.50 -21.22
CA GLN A 271 -5.12 -0.72 -21.46
C GLN A 271 -5.96 -0.25 -20.24
N PRO A 272 -6.06 1.06 -19.98
CA PRO A 272 -6.83 1.56 -18.82
C PRO A 272 -8.28 1.08 -18.83
N ASP A 273 -8.87 0.87 -20.02
CA ASP A 273 -10.25 0.40 -20.15
C ASP A 273 -10.42 -1.07 -19.71
N ASP A 274 -9.44 -1.95 -19.99
CA ASP A 274 -9.44 -3.32 -19.46
C ASP A 274 -9.39 -3.33 -17.92
N CYS A 275 -8.58 -2.45 -17.34
CA CYS A 275 -8.53 -2.29 -15.88
C CYS A 275 -9.89 -1.86 -15.32
N LEU A 276 -10.56 -0.88 -15.95
CA LEU A 276 -11.90 -0.44 -15.55
C LEU A 276 -12.93 -1.57 -15.66
N GLN A 277 -12.91 -2.34 -16.74
CA GLN A 277 -13.82 -3.49 -16.93
C GLN A 277 -13.58 -4.58 -15.88
N PHE A 278 -12.32 -4.84 -15.52
CA PHE A 278 -12.00 -5.78 -14.44
C PHE A 278 -12.47 -5.28 -13.08
N LEU A 279 -12.23 -4.02 -12.74
CA LEU A 279 -12.70 -3.42 -11.49
C LEU A 279 -14.24 -3.42 -11.42
N LYS A 280 -14.93 -3.14 -12.53
CA LYS A 280 -16.39 -3.19 -12.63
C LYS A 280 -16.93 -4.59 -12.33
N ARG A 281 -16.27 -5.64 -12.82
CA ARG A 281 -16.62 -7.03 -12.50
C ARG A 281 -16.34 -7.41 -11.04
N CYS A 282 -15.38 -6.75 -10.40
CA CYS A 282 -15.10 -6.91 -8.98
C CYS A 282 -16.01 -6.06 -8.07
N GLU A 283 -16.87 -5.20 -8.62
CA GLU A 283 -17.72 -4.29 -7.87
C GLU A 283 -18.92 -5.03 -7.26
N SER A 284 -19.11 -4.90 -5.95
CA SER A 284 -20.29 -5.47 -5.29
C SER A 284 -21.50 -4.57 -5.48
N GLN A 285 -22.37 -4.94 -6.43
CA GLN A 285 -23.63 -4.22 -6.69
C GLN A 285 -24.60 -4.26 -5.49
N ARG A 286 -24.46 -5.24 -4.60
CA ARG A 286 -25.33 -5.39 -3.42
C ARG A 286 -24.87 -4.56 -2.24
N LEU A 287 -23.58 -4.58 -1.93
CA LEU A 287 -23.03 -4.03 -0.69
C LEU A 287 -22.26 -2.72 -0.89
N GLY A 288 -21.91 -2.38 -2.13
CA GLY A 288 -20.82 -1.44 -2.38
C GLY A 288 -19.45 -2.06 -2.08
N GLY A 289 -18.38 -1.32 -2.37
CA GLY A 289 -17.02 -1.85 -2.26
C GLY A 289 -16.67 -2.81 -3.40
N PHE A 290 -15.44 -3.33 -3.34
CA PHE A 290 -14.86 -4.20 -4.35
C PHE A 290 -14.30 -5.47 -3.71
N GLN A 291 -14.45 -6.58 -4.42
CA GLN A 291 -13.86 -7.86 -4.06
C GLN A 291 -12.53 -8.09 -4.79
N LYS A 292 -11.78 -9.10 -4.35
CA LYS A 292 -10.45 -9.45 -4.89
C LYS A 292 -10.47 -9.84 -6.37
N PHE A 293 -11.41 -10.72 -6.73
CA PHE A 293 -11.63 -11.21 -8.09
C PHE A 293 -13.16 -11.26 -8.33
N PRO A 294 -13.64 -11.27 -9.59
CA PRO A 294 -15.06 -11.15 -9.89
C PRO A 294 -15.96 -12.14 -9.14
N ASP A 295 -15.51 -13.38 -9.03
CA ASP A 295 -16.28 -14.48 -8.41
C ASP A 295 -16.12 -14.57 -6.88
N ALA A 296 -15.37 -13.65 -6.25
CA ALA A 296 -15.24 -13.64 -4.80
C ALA A 296 -16.57 -13.24 -4.15
N PRO A 297 -16.97 -13.89 -3.05
CA PRO A 297 -18.33 -13.79 -2.54
C PRO A 297 -18.65 -12.45 -1.87
N PHE A 298 -17.63 -11.75 -1.34
CA PHE A 298 -17.81 -10.52 -0.58
C PHE A 298 -16.70 -9.50 -0.88
N PRO A 299 -17.02 -8.19 -0.86
CA PRO A 299 -16.04 -7.13 -0.87
C PRO A 299 -15.37 -6.99 0.50
N ASP A 300 -14.13 -6.53 0.51
CA ASP A 300 -13.39 -6.17 1.73
C ASP A 300 -12.76 -4.77 1.62
N LEU A 301 -12.39 -4.20 2.76
CA LEU A 301 -11.87 -2.84 2.84
C LEU A 301 -10.58 -2.63 2.04
N LEU A 302 -9.69 -3.63 2.01
CA LEU A 302 -8.42 -3.54 1.32
C LEU A 302 -8.64 -3.46 -0.19
N HIS A 303 -9.39 -4.41 -0.75
CA HIS A 303 -9.65 -4.44 -2.19
C HIS A 303 -10.57 -3.28 -2.61
N SER A 304 -11.50 -2.87 -1.74
CA SER A 304 -12.34 -1.69 -1.99
C SER A 304 -11.50 -0.43 -2.12
N TYR A 305 -10.59 -0.19 -1.18
CA TYR A 305 -9.71 0.99 -1.21
C TYR A 305 -8.76 0.99 -2.42
N PHE A 306 -8.08 -0.13 -2.66
CA PHE A 306 -7.13 -0.20 -3.76
C PHE A 306 -7.80 -0.23 -5.15
N SER A 307 -9.05 -0.68 -5.24
CA SER A 307 -9.86 -0.51 -6.46
C SER A 307 -10.21 0.96 -6.69
N VAL A 308 -10.58 1.71 -5.65
CA VAL A 308 -10.78 3.18 -5.73
C VAL A 308 -9.49 3.89 -6.17
N CYS A 309 -8.34 3.47 -5.65
CA CYS A 309 -7.04 3.95 -6.14
C CYS A 309 -6.82 3.61 -7.62
N GLY A 310 -7.19 2.40 -8.06
CA GLY A 310 -7.18 2.00 -9.47
C GLY A 310 -8.06 2.88 -10.36
N LEU A 311 -9.27 3.22 -9.91
CA LEU A 311 -10.16 4.16 -10.61
C LEU A 311 -9.52 5.56 -10.73
N SER A 312 -8.84 6.03 -9.69
CA SER A 312 -8.06 7.27 -9.72
C SER A 312 -6.91 7.21 -10.73
N LEU A 313 -6.14 6.11 -10.76
CA LEU A 313 -5.06 5.90 -11.72
C LEU A 313 -5.56 5.80 -13.17
N CYS A 314 -6.79 5.29 -13.37
CA CYS A 314 -7.52 5.34 -14.65
C CYS A 314 -8.14 6.71 -14.98
N ARG A 315 -7.93 7.73 -14.13
CA ARG A 315 -8.43 9.11 -14.26
C ARG A 315 -9.95 9.25 -14.18
N LEU A 316 -10.65 8.33 -13.49
CA LEU A 316 -12.08 8.47 -13.20
C LEU A 316 -12.37 9.17 -11.87
N LEU A 317 -11.39 9.22 -10.97
CA LEU A 317 -11.47 9.88 -9.66
C LEU A 317 -10.37 10.94 -9.50
N PRO A 318 -10.48 11.84 -8.51
CA PRO A 318 -9.42 12.76 -8.13
C PRO A 318 -8.04 12.10 -8.06
N PRO A 319 -6.96 12.83 -8.41
CA PRO A 319 -5.63 12.24 -8.54
C PRO A 319 -5.11 11.67 -7.21
N LEU A 320 -4.52 10.49 -7.32
CA LEU A 320 -3.80 9.80 -6.24
C LEU A 320 -2.32 10.19 -6.26
N HIS A 321 -1.78 10.47 -5.08
CA HIS A 321 -0.36 10.58 -4.83
C HIS A 321 0.19 9.20 -4.44
N ALA A 322 0.63 8.41 -5.43
CA ALA A 322 1.07 7.02 -5.19
C ALA A 322 2.31 6.90 -4.30
N LEU A 323 3.08 7.97 -4.04
CA LEU A 323 4.24 7.87 -3.16
C LEU A 323 3.83 7.60 -1.71
N LEU A 324 2.75 8.23 -1.26
CA LEU A 324 2.19 8.06 0.09
C LEU A 324 0.89 7.25 0.09
N GLY A 325 0.40 6.84 -1.08
CA GLY A 325 -0.87 6.14 -1.23
C GLY A 325 -2.05 6.92 -0.65
N VAL A 326 -2.13 8.24 -0.89
CA VAL A 326 -3.24 9.12 -0.46
C VAL A 326 -3.71 10.00 -1.61
N SER A 327 -4.82 10.73 -1.46
CA SER A 327 -5.21 11.73 -2.47
C SER A 327 -4.12 12.80 -2.64
N GLN A 328 -4.01 13.35 -3.85
CA GLN A 328 -3.07 14.44 -4.11
C GLN A 328 -3.37 15.65 -3.21
N ARG A 329 -4.66 15.94 -2.98
CA ARG A 329 -5.11 17.00 -2.06
C ARG A 329 -4.51 16.84 -0.67
N ALA A 330 -4.49 15.63 -0.12
CA ALA A 330 -3.90 15.36 1.20
C ALA A 330 -2.37 15.46 1.15
N ALA A 331 -1.73 14.98 0.09
CA ALA A 331 -0.27 15.09 -0.04
C ALA A 331 0.19 16.56 -0.12
N ASP A 332 -0.59 17.44 -0.74
CA ASP A 332 -0.26 18.86 -0.92
C ASP A 332 -0.28 19.67 0.39
N THR A 333 -0.84 19.14 1.49
CA THR A 333 -0.90 19.85 2.78
C THR A 333 0.31 19.60 3.67
N VAL A 334 1.14 18.60 3.36
CA VAL A 334 2.29 18.21 4.16
C VAL A 334 3.60 18.54 3.44
N ASN A 335 4.51 19.19 4.15
CA ASN A 335 5.87 19.42 3.66
C ASN A 335 6.74 18.23 4.03
N CYS A 336 6.91 17.32 3.08
CA CYS A 336 7.78 16.16 3.27
C CYS A 336 9.21 16.45 2.85
N THR A 337 10.17 15.75 3.47
CA THR A 337 11.60 15.88 3.16
C THR A 337 12.13 14.59 2.56
N MET A 338 12.84 14.70 1.43
CA MET A 338 13.59 13.57 0.88
C MET A 338 14.82 13.24 1.74
N ALA A 339 15.32 12.00 1.63
CA ALA A 339 16.53 11.62 2.35
C ALA A 339 17.75 12.46 1.93
N PRO A 340 18.68 12.76 2.85
CA PRO A 340 19.89 13.52 2.54
C PRO A 340 20.72 12.90 1.40
N GLY A 341 21.28 13.77 0.55
CA GLY A 341 22.08 13.37 -0.61
C GLY A 341 21.29 12.71 -1.75
N GLY A 342 19.96 12.60 -1.63
CA GLY A 342 19.08 12.11 -2.69
C GLY A 342 18.90 13.10 -3.82
N THR A 343 18.83 12.60 -5.05
CA THR A 343 18.45 13.39 -6.21
C THR A 343 16.96 13.21 -6.50
N PRO A 344 16.15 14.29 -6.56
CA PRO A 344 14.76 14.19 -6.94
C PRO A 344 14.62 13.51 -8.30
N TRP A 345 13.81 12.45 -8.34
CA TRP A 345 13.40 11.89 -9.63
C TRP A 345 12.30 12.76 -10.21
N LEU A 346 12.67 13.55 -11.21
CA LEU A 346 11.76 14.38 -11.99
C LEU A 346 11.12 13.50 -13.05
N LEU A 347 9.80 13.35 -13.00
CA LEU A 347 9.06 12.78 -14.12
C LEU A 347 9.29 13.70 -15.33
N PRO A 348 9.52 13.16 -16.54
CA PRO A 348 9.67 13.98 -17.72
C PRO A 348 8.47 14.93 -17.84
N SER A 349 8.74 16.23 -17.92
CA SER A 349 7.72 17.26 -18.10
C SER A 349 6.89 16.92 -19.35
N GLY A 350 5.56 16.92 -19.21
CA GLY A 350 4.61 16.45 -20.20
C GLY A 350 4.54 17.29 -21.48
N GLU A 351 5.59 17.25 -22.29
CA GLU A 351 5.48 17.53 -23.72
C GLU A 351 4.98 16.27 -24.42
N GLY A 352 3.66 16.24 -24.60
CA GLY A 352 2.95 15.18 -25.30
C GLY A 352 2.49 14.08 -24.35
N ALA A 353 1.26 14.23 -23.85
CA ALA A 353 0.41 13.07 -23.61
C ALA A 353 0.27 12.33 -24.95
N ALA A 354 1.24 11.46 -25.25
CA ALA A 354 1.24 10.65 -26.44
C ALA A 354 -0.05 9.84 -26.40
N THR A 355 -0.85 9.95 -27.46
CA THR A 355 -2.05 9.14 -27.63
C THR A 355 -1.67 7.66 -27.51
N PRO A 356 -2.56 6.79 -26.99
CA PRO A 356 -2.25 5.37 -26.72
C PRO A 356 -1.59 4.62 -27.89
N ALA A 357 -1.87 5.06 -29.13
CA ALA A 357 -1.28 4.52 -30.35
C ALA A 357 0.25 4.67 -30.45
N ALA A 358 0.83 5.80 -29.98
CA ALA A 358 2.27 6.06 -30.10
C ALA A 358 3.11 5.29 -29.05
N ALA A 359 2.51 4.93 -27.91
CA ALA A 359 3.16 4.12 -26.88
C ALA A 359 3.22 2.64 -27.26
N ALA A 360 2.19 2.13 -27.98
CA ALA A 360 2.13 0.74 -28.44
C ALA A 360 3.21 0.41 -29.50
N GLU A 361 3.56 1.36 -30.37
CA GLU A 361 4.49 1.16 -31.48
C GLU A 361 5.96 1.05 -31.03
N ARG A 362 6.36 1.75 -29.97
CA ARG A 362 7.74 1.67 -29.42
C ARG A 362 8.02 0.33 -28.75
N ASN A 363 7.01 -0.26 -28.09
CA ASN A 363 7.17 -1.52 -27.35
C ASN A 363 7.12 -2.77 -28.22
N HIS A 364 6.60 -2.68 -29.45
CA HIS A 364 6.44 -3.84 -30.33
C HIS A 364 7.79 -4.40 -30.87
N LYS A 365 8.88 -3.61 -30.87
CA LYS A 365 10.17 -4.03 -31.44
C LYS A 365 11.05 -4.87 -30.48
N SER A 366 10.82 -4.83 -29.16
CA SER A 366 11.72 -5.45 -28.17
C SER A 366 11.32 -6.86 -27.71
N SER A 367 10.10 -7.31 -27.96
CA SER A 367 9.48 -8.46 -27.26
C SER A 367 9.69 -9.85 -27.88
N ARG A 368 10.54 -10.03 -28.91
CA ARG A 368 10.65 -11.29 -29.68
C ARG A 368 11.60 -12.37 -29.12
N ARG A 369 12.13 -12.25 -27.92
CA ARG A 369 13.17 -13.18 -27.45
C ARG A 369 12.87 -13.69 -26.03
N TRP A 370 12.65 -15.01 -25.95
CA TRP A 370 12.74 -15.92 -24.79
C TRP A 370 11.43 -16.29 -24.06
N PHE A 371 11.19 -17.61 -23.98
CA PHE A 371 10.06 -18.28 -23.36
C PHE A 371 10.55 -19.57 -22.67
N ARG A 372 10.09 -19.82 -21.43
CA ARG A 372 9.73 -21.11 -20.77
C ARG A 372 10.33 -21.41 -19.37
N GLN A 373 9.40 -21.82 -18.48
CA GLN A 373 9.47 -22.61 -17.22
C GLN A 373 9.95 -21.92 -15.93
N ALA A 374 9.43 -22.18 -14.71
CA ALA A 374 8.29 -22.95 -14.20
C ALA A 374 8.08 -22.70 -12.68
N VAL A 375 6.81 -22.64 -12.23
CA VAL A 375 6.17 -23.34 -11.08
C VAL A 375 6.54 -23.03 -9.60
N LEU A 376 5.53 -22.43 -8.94
CA LEU A 376 5.00 -22.53 -7.55
C LEU A 376 5.73 -21.91 -6.34
N GLY A 377 5.05 -20.90 -5.75
CA GLY A 377 5.16 -20.45 -4.36
C GLY A 377 3.99 -19.51 -4.01
N VAL A 378 3.51 -19.46 -2.78
CA VAL A 378 2.31 -18.68 -2.36
C VAL A 378 2.76 -17.49 -1.50
N SER A 379 2.42 -16.24 -1.88
CA SER A 379 2.86 -15.01 -1.20
C SER A 379 1.95 -14.60 -0.03
N VAL A 380 2.60 -14.18 1.07
CA VAL A 380 2.08 -14.05 2.44
C VAL A 380 1.72 -12.61 2.84
N LEU A 381 1.73 -11.63 1.93
CA LEU A 381 1.24 -10.28 2.26
C LEU A 381 -0.27 -10.25 2.54
N CYS A 382 -1.01 -11.18 1.94
CA CYS A 382 -2.40 -11.43 2.32
C CYS A 382 -2.50 -12.24 3.61
N LEU A 383 -1.51 -13.02 4.05
CA LEU A 383 -1.71 -14.07 5.05
C LEU A 383 -2.02 -13.55 6.47
N SER A 384 -1.58 -12.37 6.89
CA SER A 384 -2.05 -11.81 8.17
C SER A 384 -3.55 -11.45 8.14
N VAL A 385 -4.09 -11.11 6.96
CA VAL A 385 -5.52 -10.85 6.70
C VAL A 385 -6.30 -12.11 6.26
N LEU A 386 -5.63 -13.06 5.63
CA LEU A 386 -6.19 -14.22 4.95
C LEU A 386 -6.09 -15.52 5.77
N VAL A 387 -5.07 -15.71 6.63
CA VAL A 387 -5.06 -16.82 7.63
C VAL A 387 -6.20 -16.65 8.61
N ALA A 388 -6.39 -15.39 9.01
CA ALA A 388 -7.49 -14.84 9.75
C ALA A 388 -8.88 -15.21 9.15
N TYR A 389 -9.08 -14.93 7.86
CA TYR A 389 -10.34 -15.17 7.16
C TYR A 389 -10.58 -16.66 6.79
N VAL A 390 -9.53 -17.38 6.36
CA VAL A 390 -9.61 -18.79 5.93
C VAL A 390 -9.80 -19.75 7.13
N ARG A 391 -9.23 -19.46 8.31
CA ARG A 391 -9.45 -20.30 9.50
C ARG A 391 -10.89 -20.23 10.04
N SER A 392 -11.53 -19.06 9.99
CA SER A 392 -12.94 -18.87 10.37
C SER A 392 -13.90 -19.64 9.43
N HIS A 393 -13.64 -19.59 8.11
CA HIS A 393 -14.51 -20.22 7.11
C HIS A 393 -14.38 -21.76 7.03
N LEU A 394 -13.24 -22.32 7.43
CA LEU A 394 -13.05 -23.78 7.52
C LEU A 394 -13.66 -24.39 8.80
N GLN A 395 -13.83 -23.60 9.87
CA GLN A 395 -14.49 -24.06 11.10
C GLN A 395 -16.02 -24.08 10.96
N SER A 396 -16.64 -23.15 10.21
CA SER A 396 -18.09 -23.17 9.99
C SER A 396 -18.59 -24.30 9.08
N LYS A 397 -17.69 -24.98 8.35
CA LYS A 397 -18.02 -26.14 7.50
C LYS A 397 -17.82 -27.49 8.20
N LYS A 398 -17.37 -27.52 9.45
CA LYS A 398 -17.22 -28.76 10.24
C LYS A 398 -18.31 -28.97 11.30
N THR A 399 -19.26 -28.04 11.42
CA THR A 399 -20.39 -28.12 12.37
C THR A 399 -21.73 -27.84 11.69
N GLY A 400 -21.94 -28.43 10.51
CA GLY A 400 -23.21 -28.41 9.79
C GLY A 400 -23.51 -29.78 9.22
#